data_AF-A0A931V0U6-F1
#
_entry.id   AF-A0A931V0U6-F1
#
_cell.length_a   1.000
_cell.length_b   1.000
_cell.length_c   1.000
_cell.angle_alpha   90.00
_cell.angle_beta   90.00
_cell.angle_gamma   90.00
#
_symmetry.space_group_name_H-M   'P 1'
#
loop_
_entity.id
_entity.type
_entity.pdbx_description
1 polymer ?
#
loop_
_entity_poly.entity_id
_entity_poly.type
_entity_poly.pdbx_seq_one_letter_code
_entity_poly.pdbx_strand_id
1 'polypeptide(L)'
;MRVRVLVVEDDEDLREVLGEVLRASNFVVASASTWEAQEIATRCAPEVVLVDTCLGEQYCERLLSRLTSSSDSPPGIVVCSARRSGCNTCQYASVFIPRPFDLDALVSALLQAHRRRGPDLAKARHLPVVVEGHDAQGSDDRHSARAG
;
A
#
# COMPACT_ATOMS: atom_id res chain seq x y z
N MET A 1 -16.67 -0.04 -13.77
CA MET A 1 -16.11 1.18 -13.16
C MET A 1 -14.65 0.92 -12.80
N ARG A 2 -13.78 1.92 -12.88
CA ARG A 2 -12.35 1.80 -12.49
C ARG A 2 -12.18 2.22 -11.03
N VAL A 3 -11.33 1.52 -10.29
CA VAL A 3 -11.03 1.82 -8.88
C VAL A 3 -10.13 3.05 -8.80
N ARG A 4 -10.49 4.02 -7.95
CA ARG A 4 -9.66 5.21 -7.68
C ARG A 4 -8.62 4.92 -6.60
N VAL A 5 -7.36 5.09 -6.93
CA VAL A 5 -6.21 4.84 -6.05
C VAL A 5 -5.47 6.15 -5.82
N LEU A 6 -5.13 6.43 -4.55
CA LEU A 6 -4.13 7.42 -4.18
C LEU A 6 -2.83 6.72 -3.82
N VAL A 7 -1.74 7.07 -4.49
CA VAL A 7 -0.38 6.61 -4.15
C VAL A 7 0.34 7.69 -3.34
N VAL A 8 0.92 7.32 -2.20
CA VAL A 8 1.72 8.20 -1.34
C VAL A 8 3.13 7.62 -1.20
N GLU A 9 4.10 8.27 -1.84
CA GLU A 9 5.48 7.81 -2.04
C GLU A 9 6.36 9.04 -2.26
N ASP A 10 7.49 9.20 -1.56
CA ASP A 10 8.32 10.41 -1.65
C ASP A 10 9.31 10.33 -2.82
N ASP A 11 9.76 9.13 -3.15
CA ASP A 11 10.58 8.87 -4.32
C ASP A 11 9.80 9.18 -5.61
N GLU A 12 10.27 10.16 -6.37
CA GLU A 12 9.59 10.65 -7.58
C GLU A 12 9.56 9.61 -8.70
N ASP A 13 10.69 8.95 -8.93
CA ASP A 13 10.84 7.94 -9.99
C ASP A 13 9.92 6.74 -9.69
N LEU A 14 9.94 6.26 -8.45
CA LEU A 14 9.07 5.15 -8.03
C LEU A 14 7.59 5.54 -8.10
N ARG A 15 7.23 6.75 -7.67
CA ARG A 15 5.85 7.25 -7.73
C ARG A 15 5.35 7.36 -9.17
N GLU A 16 6.19 7.81 -10.10
CA GLU A 16 5.86 7.88 -11.53
C GLU A 16 5.62 6.48 -12.11
N VAL A 17 6.58 5.56 -11.89
CA VAL A 17 6.48 4.16 -12.35
C VAL A 17 5.23 3.48 -11.79
N LEU A 18 4.97 3.60 -10.49
CA LEU A 18 3.74 3.09 -9.86
C LEU A 18 2.50 3.69 -10.52
N GLY A 19 2.51 4.99 -10.80
CA GLY A 19 1.42 5.69 -11.46
C GLY A 19 1.13 5.15 -12.87
N GLU A 20 2.16 4.96 -13.69
CA GLU A 20 2.02 4.42 -15.05
C GLU A 20 1.49 2.99 -15.04
N VAL A 21 2.14 2.13 -14.25
CA VAL A 21 1.84 0.70 -14.19
C VAL A 21 0.43 0.44 -13.66
N LEU A 22 -0.01 1.20 -12.65
CA LEU A 22 -1.37 1.08 -12.11
C LEU A 22 -2.42 1.62 -13.11
N ARG A 23 -2.12 2.68 -13.86
CA ARG A 23 -3.04 3.15 -14.93
C ARG A 23 -3.16 2.11 -16.04
N ALA A 24 -2.05 1.47 -16.44
CA ALA A 24 -2.05 0.35 -17.39
C ALA A 24 -2.87 -0.83 -16.86
N SER A 25 -2.88 -1.03 -15.54
CA SER A 25 -3.70 -2.02 -14.83
C SER A 25 -5.16 -1.57 -14.60
N ASN A 26 -5.64 -0.57 -15.34
CA ASN A 26 -7.03 -0.08 -15.36
C ASN A 26 -7.51 0.60 -14.06
N PHE A 27 -6.59 1.14 -13.25
CA PHE A 27 -6.89 2.02 -12.12
C PHE A 27 -6.94 3.50 -12.53
N VAL A 28 -7.66 4.32 -11.76
CA VAL A 28 -7.58 5.78 -11.84
C VAL A 28 -6.65 6.25 -10.71
N VAL A 29 -5.50 6.81 -11.06
CA VAL A 29 -4.42 7.07 -10.09
C VAL A 29 -4.21 8.56 -9.88
N ALA A 30 -4.35 8.99 -8.63
CA ALA A 30 -3.78 10.21 -8.10
C ALA A 30 -2.52 9.88 -7.29
N SER A 31 -1.57 10.80 -7.21
CA SER A 31 -0.29 10.60 -6.55
C SER A 31 0.07 11.80 -5.68
N ALA A 32 0.70 11.54 -4.55
CA ALA A 32 1.20 12.53 -3.59
C ALA A 32 2.58 12.09 -3.09
N SER A 33 3.43 13.06 -2.76
CA SER A 33 4.70 12.81 -2.09
C SER A 33 4.51 12.64 -0.58
N THR A 34 3.95 13.66 0.09
CA THR A 34 3.82 13.68 1.55
C THR A 34 2.61 14.53 1.99
N TRP A 35 2.84 15.75 2.49
CA TRP A 35 1.87 16.58 3.20
C TRP A 35 0.61 16.92 2.38
N GLU A 36 0.73 16.95 1.06
CA GLU A 36 -0.37 17.17 0.12
C GLU A 36 -1.32 15.97 -0.01
N ALA A 37 -0.93 14.79 0.47
CA ALA A 37 -1.72 13.56 0.34
C ALA A 37 -3.14 13.70 0.92
N GLN A 38 -3.29 14.41 2.04
CA GLN A 38 -4.61 14.62 2.64
C GLN A 38 -5.50 15.54 1.79
N GLU A 39 -4.93 16.60 1.21
CA GLU A 39 -5.67 17.50 0.33
C GLU A 39 -6.10 16.78 -0.94
N ILE A 40 -5.18 16.02 -1.54
CA ILE A 40 -5.47 15.22 -2.74
C ILE A 40 -6.54 14.17 -2.42
N ALA A 41 -6.44 13.46 -1.29
CA ALA A 41 -7.44 12.48 -0.87
C ALA A 41 -8.84 13.11 -0.74
N THR A 42 -8.93 14.31 -0.18
CA THR A 42 -10.20 15.05 -0.08
C THR A 42 -10.76 15.38 -1.47
N ARG A 43 -9.90 15.83 -2.40
CA ARG A 43 -10.32 16.23 -3.74
C ARG A 43 -10.70 15.06 -4.64
N CYS A 44 -9.99 13.93 -4.56
CA CYS A 44 -10.18 12.79 -5.46
C CYS A 44 -11.06 11.68 -4.89
N ALA A 45 -11.36 11.73 -3.58
CA ALA A 45 -12.17 10.74 -2.86
C ALA A 45 -11.76 9.30 -3.24
N PRO A 46 -10.51 8.89 -2.94
CA PRO A 46 -9.98 7.61 -3.36
C PRO A 46 -10.76 6.47 -2.72
N GLU A 47 -10.81 5.33 -3.39
CA GLU A 47 -11.41 4.10 -2.85
C GLU A 47 -10.35 3.21 -2.19
N VAL A 48 -9.09 3.39 -2.57
CA VAL A 48 -7.92 2.74 -2.00
C VAL A 48 -6.79 3.75 -1.87
N VAL A 49 -6.03 3.68 -0.77
CA VAL A 49 -4.80 4.43 -0.58
C VAL A 49 -3.64 3.46 -0.42
N LEU A 50 -2.60 3.64 -1.23
CA LEU A 50 -1.33 2.95 -1.15
C LEU A 50 -0.32 3.87 -0.44
N VAL A 51 0.24 3.44 0.68
CA VAL A 51 1.19 4.23 1.46
C VAL A 51 2.47 3.44 1.69
N ASP A 52 3.62 4.07 1.40
CA ASP A 52 4.91 3.58 1.83
C ASP A 52 5.26 4.02 3.26
N THR A 53 5.68 3.07 4.09
CA THR A 53 6.20 3.35 5.44
C THR A 53 7.57 4.03 5.48
N CYS A 54 8.34 4.05 4.37
CA CYS A 54 9.61 4.79 4.32
C CYS A 54 9.45 6.31 4.52
N LEU A 55 8.24 6.83 4.31
CA LEU A 55 7.85 8.21 4.65
C LEU A 55 7.91 8.54 6.15
N GLY A 56 8.14 7.53 6.99
CA GLY A 56 8.21 7.64 8.44
C GLY A 56 6.89 7.22 9.11
N GLU A 57 7.00 6.36 10.13
CA GLU A 57 5.82 5.76 10.79
C GLU A 57 4.87 6.82 11.38
N GLN A 58 5.41 7.83 12.06
CA GLN A 58 4.60 8.89 12.68
C GLN A 58 3.79 9.70 11.65
N TYR A 59 4.38 9.97 10.48
CA TYR A 59 3.68 10.66 9.40
C TYR A 59 2.56 9.77 8.84
N CYS A 60 2.87 8.51 8.55
CA CYS A 60 1.93 7.54 8.01
C CYS A 60 0.74 7.31 8.96
N GLU A 61 1.00 7.12 10.27
CA GLU A 61 -0.05 6.98 11.29
C GLU A 61 -1.00 8.19 11.30
N ARG A 62 -0.44 9.40 11.27
CA ARG A 62 -1.25 10.63 11.26
C ARG A 62 -2.10 10.75 10.00
N LEU A 63 -1.53 10.42 8.84
CA LEU A 63 -2.27 10.42 7.57
C LEU A 63 -3.42 9.41 7.62
N LEU A 64 -3.11 8.15 7.93
CA LEU A 64 -4.06 7.05 7.92
C LEU A 64 -5.17 7.23 8.96
N SER A 65 -4.83 7.65 10.18
CA SER A 65 -5.80 7.96 11.24
C SER A 65 -6.82 9.01 10.80
N ARG A 66 -6.38 10.05 10.06
CA ARG A 66 -7.28 11.08 9.51
C ARG A 66 -8.17 10.52 8.41
N LEU A 67 -7.61 9.74 7.47
CA LEU A 67 -8.36 9.14 6.38
C LEU A 67 -9.41 8.13 6.86
N THR A 68 -9.13 7.38 7.92
CA THR A 68 -10.08 6.41 8.49
C THR A 68 -11.16 7.06 9.36
N SER A 69 -10.88 8.22 9.97
CA SER A 69 -11.80 8.88 10.91
C SER A 69 -12.68 9.97 10.26
N SER A 70 -12.34 10.44 9.06
CA SER A 70 -13.01 11.57 8.40
C SER A 70 -14.10 11.19 7.41
N SER A 71 -14.36 9.90 7.20
CA SER A 71 -15.31 9.39 6.21
C SER A 71 -16.23 8.34 6.80
N ASP A 72 -17.53 8.42 6.50
CA ASP A 72 -18.51 7.37 6.79
C ASP A 72 -18.19 6.05 6.06
N SER A 73 -17.43 6.16 4.96
CA SER A 73 -16.91 5.03 4.19
C SER A 73 -15.41 5.26 3.89
N PRO A 74 -14.51 4.91 4.82
CA PRO A 74 -13.08 5.12 4.63
C PRO A 74 -12.54 4.25 3.48
N PRO A 75 -11.49 4.71 2.77
CA PRO A 75 -10.86 3.94 1.71
C PRO A 75 -10.20 2.67 2.26
N GLY A 76 -10.02 1.67 1.40
CA GLY A 76 -9.14 0.55 1.69
C GLY A 76 -7.70 1.04 1.81
N ILE A 77 -6.95 0.54 2.80
CA ILE A 77 -5.57 0.96 3.02
C ILE A 77 -4.62 -0.18 2.69
N VAL A 78 -3.68 0.06 1.77
CA VAL A 78 -2.54 -0.81 1.50
C VAL A 78 -1.30 -0.16 2.09
N VAL A 79 -0.60 -0.89 2.96
CA VAL A 79 0.69 -0.46 3.53
C VAL A 79 1.81 -1.30 2.92
N CYS A 80 2.78 -0.63 2.31
CA CYS A 80 4.03 -1.21 1.84
C CYS A 80 5.13 -0.99 2.88
N SER A 81 5.86 -2.04 3.28
CA SER A 81 6.97 -1.88 4.22
C SER A 81 8.13 -2.83 3.97
N ALA A 82 9.35 -2.31 4.17
CA ALA A 82 10.54 -3.15 4.30
C ALA A 82 10.58 -3.91 5.65
N ARG A 83 9.81 -3.47 6.66
CA ARG A 83 9.76 -4.11 7.98
C ARG A 83 8.54 -5.01 8.07
N ARG A 84 8.77 -6.31 8.32
CA ARG A 84 7.70 -7.31 8.46
C ARG A 84 7.04 -7.31 9.84
N SER A 85 7.64 -6.67 10.85
CA SER A 85 7.16 -6.64 12.24
C SER A 85 7.34 -5.26 12.88
N GLY A 86 6.55 -4.98 13.93
CA GLY A 86 6.64 -3.74 14.71
C GLY A 86 6.12 -2.48 14.00
N CYS A 87 5.43 -2.66 12.88
CA CYS A 87 4.91 -1.57 12.07
C CYS A 87 3.59 -1.06 12.69
N ASN A 88 3.64 0.07 13.37
CA ASN A 88 2.47 0.66 14.04
C ASN A 88 1.38 1.10 13.07
N THR A 89 1.73 1.37 11.81
CA THR A 89 0.78 1.74 10.76
C THR A 89 -0.08 0.56 10.29
N CYS A 90 0.34 -0.69 10.56
CA CYS A 90 -0.41 -1.90 10.18
C CYS A 90 -1.79 -1.97 10.81
N GLN A 91 -2.03 -1.30 11.95
CA GLN A 91 -3.37 -1.26 12.56
C GLN A 91 -4.42 -0.56 11.68
N TYR A 92 -3.98 0.31 10.77
CA TYR A 92 -4.86 1.00 9.81
C TYR A 92 -4.96 0.27 8.47
N ALA A 93 -4.10 -0.71 8.22
CA ALA A 93 -3.92 -1.32 6.91
C ALA A 93 -4.96 -2.42 6.67
N SER A 94 -5.81 -2.28 5.64
CA SER A 94 -6.66 -3.37 5.17
C SER A 94 -5.83 -4.54 4.63
N VAL A 95 -4.71 -4.18 3.98
CA VAL A 95 -3.75 -5.10 3.39
C VAL A 95 -2.35 -4.60 3.67
N PHE A 96 -1.47 -5.52 4.06
CA PHE A 96 -0.05 -5.29 4.22
C PHE A 96 0.71 -6.04 3.12
N ILE A 97 1.65 -5.37 2.46
CA ILE A 97 2.53 -5.96 1.45
C ILE A 97 4.00 -5.70 1.83
N PRO A 98 4.77 -6.75 2.16
CA PRO A 98 6.19 -6.61 2.45
C PRO A 98 6.96 -6.32 1.17
N ARG A 99 7.99 -5.47 1.25
CA ARG A 99 8.98 -5.30 0.17
C ARG A 99 10.08 -6.37 0.27
N PRO A 100 10.60 -6.88 -0.87
CA PRO A 100 10.20 -6.58 -2.25
C PRO A 100 8.87 -7.25 -2.65
N PHE A 101 8.18 -6.69 -3.65
CA PHE A 101 6.96 -7.26 -4.23
C PHE A 101 6.92 -7.02 -5.74
N ASP A 102 6.17 -7.87 -6.45
CA ASP A 102 5.92 -7.74 -7.88
C ASP A 102 4.61 -6.95 -8.15
N LEU A 103 4.35 -6.69 -9.44
CA LEU A 103 3.13 -6.00 -9.86
C LEU A 103 1.87 -6.79 -9.51
N ASP A 104 1.89 -8.11 -9.65
CA ASP A 104 0.72 -8.96 -9.42
C ASP A 104 0.28 -8.91 -7.95
N ALA A 105 1.25 -8.94 -7.02
CA ALA A 105 0.99 -8.77 -5.60
C ALA A 105 0.44 -7.37 -5.30
N LEU A 106 0.98 -6.31 -5.93
CA LEU A 106 0.46 -4.96 -5.75
C LEU A 106 -0.98 -4.82 -6.25
N VAL A 107 -1.29 -5.32 -7.45
CA VAL A 107 -2.67 -5.28 -8.00
C VAL A 107 -3.62 -6.11 -7.13
N SER A 108 -3.20 -7.29 -6.70
CA SER A 108 -3.97 -8.13 -5.77
C SER A 108 -4.26 -7.40 -4.47
N ALA A 109 -3.26 -6.75 -3.88
CA ALA A 109 -3.40 -5.98 -2.64
C ALA A 109 -4.40 -4.83 -2.80
N LEU A 110 -4.32 -4.06 -3.88
CA LEU A 110 -5.24 -2.96 -4.17
C LEU A 110 -6.69 -3.45 -4.34
N LEU A 111 -6.90 -4.55 -5.06
CA LEU A 111 -8.24 -5.12 -5.25
C LEU A 111 -8.82 -5.67 -3.95
N GLN A 112 -8.00 -6.30 -3.10
CA GLN A 112 -8.42 -6.78 -1.80
C GLN A 112 -8.76 -5.64 -0.84
N ALA A 113 -7.94 -4.58 -0.79
CA ALA A 113 -8.22 -3.38 -0.01
C ALA A 113 -9.51 -2.70 -0.48
N HIS A 114 -9.73 -2.60 -1.79
CA HIS A 114 -10.98 -2.04 -2.34
C HIS A 114 -12.23 -2.78 -1.85
N ARG A 115 -12.17 -4.12 -1.77
CA ARG A 115 -13.28 -4.95 -1.26
C ARG A 115 -13.52 -4.79 0.24
N ARG A 116 -12.49 -4.36 0.98
CA ARG A 116 -12.51 -4.19 2.45
C ARG A 116 -12.76 -2.75 2.89
N ARG A 117 -12.92 -1.80 1.96
CA ARG A 117 -13.26 -0.40 2.27
C ARG A 117 -14.56 -0.28 3.06
N GLY A 118 -14.72 0.82 3.78
CA GLY A 118 -15.93 1.09 4.55
C GLY A 118 -15.75 0.97 6.07
N PRO A 119 -16.84 1.14 6.84
CA PRO A 119 -16.78 1.48 8.25
C PRO A 119 -16.17 0.39 9.16
N ASP A 120 -16.08 -0.85 8.68
CA ASP A 120 -15.42 -1.94 9.41
C ASP A 120 -13.91 -1.70 9.56
N LEU A 121 -13.28 -0.91 8.68
CA LEU A 121 -11.88 -0.50 8.82
C LEU A 121 -11.66 0.45 10.01
N ALA A 122 -12.64 1.32 10.29
CA ALA A 122 -12.56 2.27 11.40
C ALA A 122 -12.93 1.64 12.75
N LYS A 123 -13.61 0.48 12.74
CA LYS A 123 -14.26 -0.09 13.93
C LYS A 123 -13.64 -1.37 14.48
N ALA A 124 -12.62 -1.94 13.85
CA ALA A 124 -12.06 -3.22 14.31
C ALA A 124 -10.54 -3.24 14.33
N ARG A 125 -10.01 -3.89 15.37
CA ARG A 125 -8.64 -4.45 15.46
C ARG A 125 -8.45 -5.56 14.41
N HIS A 126 -8.70 -5.29 13.13
CA HIS A 126 -8.46 -6.30 12.10
C HIS A 126 -6.95 -6.49 11.96
N LEU A 127 -6.52 -7.73 11.82
CA LEU A 127 -5.18 -7.98 11.33
C LEU A 127 -5.22 -7.73 9.82
N PRO A 128 -4.27 -6.95 9.25
CA PRO A 128 -4.18 -6.78 7.82
C PRO A 128 -4.07 -8.14 7.14
N VAL A 129 -4.70 -8.30 5.98
CA VAL A 129 -4.34 -9.41 5.09
C VAL A 129 -2.92 -9.18 4.62
N VAL A 130 -2.04 -10.17 4.77
CA VAL A 130 -0.71 -10.10 4.19
C VAL A 130 -0.79 -10.65 2.77
N VAL A 131 -0.38 -9.84 1.80
CA VAL A 131 -0.16 -10.28 0.42
C VAL A 131 1.34 -10.40 0.24
N GLU A 132 1.83 -11.62 0.01
CA GLU A 132 3.24 -11.84 -0.30
C GLU A 132 3.49 -11.55 -1.79
N GLY A 133 4.65 -10.98 -2.10
CA GLY A 133 5.17 -10.98 -3.46
C GLY A 133 5.61 -12.38 -3.89
N HIS A 134 5.54 -12.69 -5.18
CA HIS A 134 6.35 -13.80 -5.68
C HIS A 134 7.79 -13.30 -5.72
N ASP A 135 8.64 -13.80 -4.84
CA ASP A 135 10.07 -13.54 -4.92
C ASP A 135 10.56 -13.95 -6.32
N ALA A 136 11.10 -13.01 -7.08
CA ALA A 136 11.86 -13.30 -8.30
C ALA A 136 13.21 -14.01 -8.01
N GLN A 137 13.44 -14.46 -6.77
CA GLN A 137 14.59 -15.26 -6.38
C GLN A 137 14.14 -16.58 -5.74
N GLY A 138 13.82 -17.52 -6.61
CA GLY A 138 13.71 -18.94 -6.31
C GLY A 138 14.50 -19.78 -7.32
N SER A 139 15.72 -19.37 -7.68
CA SER A 139 16.69 -20.25 -8.37
C SER A 139 17.89 -20.50 -7.46
N ASP A 140 17.90 -21.72 -6.96
CA ASP A 140 18.92 -22.41 -6.16
C ASP A 140 20.30 -22.34 -6.82
N ASP A 141 21.14 -21.34 -6.47
CA ASP A 141 22.58 -21.41 -6.70
C ASP A 141 23.26 -22.18 -5.56
N ARG A 142 22.95 -23.47 -5.46
CA ARG A 142 23.85 -24.45 -4.86
C ARG A 142 24.94 -24.79 -5.89
N HIS A 143 25.97 -23.97 -5.96
CA HIS A 143 27.26 -24.37 -6.53
C HIS A 143 28.43 -23.90 -5.67
N SER A 144 29.20 -24.90 -5.22
CA SER A 144 30.59 -24.85 -4.71
C SER A 144 30.80 -24.22 -3.32
N ALA A 145 31.52 -24.82 -2.38
CA ALA A 145 32.60 -25.79 -2.51
C ALA A 145 32.66 -26.76 -1.31
N ARG A 146 32.75 -28.06 -1.61
CA ARG A 146 33.52 -28.99 -0.78
C ARG A 146 34.99 -28.82 -1.16
N ALA A 147 35.78 -28.26 -0.25
CA ALA A 147 37.19 -28.60 -0.10
C ALA A 147 37.25 -29.42 1.20
N GLY A 148 37.75 -30.65 1.24
CA GLY A 148 38.94 -31.13 0.54
C GLY A 148 40.09 -30.94 1.50
#